data_AF-A0ABD0NRW0-F1
#
_entry.id   AF-A0ABD0NRW0-F1
#
_cell.length_a   1.000
_cell.length_b   1.000
_cell.length_c   1.000
_cell.angle_alpha   90.00
_cell.angle_beta   90.00
_cell.angle_gamma   90.00
#
_symmetry.space_group_name_H-M   'P 1'
#
loop_
_entity.id
_entity.type
_entity.pdbx_description
1 polymer ?
#
loop_
_entity_poly.entity_id
_entity_poly.type
_entity_poly.pdbx_seq_one_letter_code
_entity_poly.pdbx_strand_id
1 'polypeptide(L)'
;MAVYFHLTSGPNDVSLQWPCPWRQASMELMDQNPDIQHRMNNIKMITTDPTMNSTDSKGNVKYFWDNPRKVGSLVTDSNGSSFYRGQGYGTSSYITHDRLKSRSFIKGDDVIFLFSLEG
;
A
#
# COMPACT_ATOMS: atom_id res chain seq x y z
N MET A 1 9.33 10.61 -4.31
CA MET A 1 9.03 9.17 -4.12
C MET A 1 7.52 8.97 -4.04
N ALA A 2 7.03 7.86 -4.60
CA ALA A 2 5.62 7.47 -4.58
C ALA A 2 5.40 6.25 -3.67
N VAL A 3 4.19 6.09 -3.13
CA VAL A 3 3.81 4.90 -2.36
C VAL A 3 2.37 4.51 -2.69
N TYR A 4 2.13 3.21 -2.86
CA TYR A 4 0.82 2.65 -3.17
C TYR A 4 0.58 1.37 -2.38
N PHE A 5 -0.62 1.24 -1.83
CA PHE A 5 -1.11 0.05 -1.17
C PHE A 5 -1.92 -0.80 -2.15
N HIS A 6 -1.65 -2.11 -2.18
CA HIS A 6 -2.32 -3.06 -3.05
C HIS A 6 -2.84 -4.24 -2.22
N LEU A 7 -4.07 -4.68 -2.49
CA LEU A 7 -4.52 -6.02 -2.08
C LEU A 7 -3.97 -7.06 -3.06
N THR A 8 -3.55 -8.21 -2.54
CA THR A 8 -3.03 -9.34 -3.33
C THR A 8 -3.81 -10.60 -3.02
N SER A 9 -3.84 -11.53 -3.98
CA SER A 9 -4.54 -12.79 -3.78
C SER A 9 -3.83 -13.65 -2.73
N GLY A 10 -4.55 -14.04 -1.68
CA GLY A 10 -4.05 -14.88 -0.61
C GLY A 10 -4.75 -16.24 -0.51
N PRO A 11 -4.29 -17.11 0.42
CA PRO A 11 -4.93 -18.38 0.71
C PRO A 11 -6.26 -18.22 1.46
N ASN A 12 -6.45 -17.12 2.20
CA ASN A 12 -7.63 -16.87 3.02
C ASN A 12 -8.75 -16.13 2.26
N ASP A 13 -8.55 -15.79 0.98
CA ASP A 13 -9.49 -14.96 0.22
C ASP A 13 -10.91 -15.52 0.15
N VAL A 14 -11.07 -16.85 0.27
CA VAL A 14 -12.37 -17.53 0.25
C VAL A 14 -13.19 -17.26 1.52
N SER A 15 -12.51 -17.06 2.65
CA SER A 15 -13.15 -16.78 3.95
C SER A 15 -13.25 -15.29 4.28
N LEU A 16 -12.55 -14.43 3.52
CA LEU A 16 -12.56 -12.99 3.75
C LEU A 16 -13.80 -12.34 3.11
N GLN A 17 -14.25 -11.25 3.73
CA GLN A 17 -15.31 -10.41 3.16
C GLN A 17 -14.77 -9.53 2.04
N TRP A 18 -15.53 -9.45 0.94
CA TRP A 18 -15.22 -8.63 -0.22
C TRP A 18 -16.43 -7.78 -0.66
N PRO A 19 -16.25 -6.54 -1.13
CA PRO A 19 -15.00 -5.76 -1.12
C PRO A 19 -14.46 -5.53 0.30
N CYS A 20 -13.13 -5.39 0.44
CA CYS A 20 -12.46 -5.29 1.74
C CYS A 20 -13.01 -4.11 2.56
N PRO A 21 -13.74 -4.36 3.66
CA PRO A 21 -14.50 -3.30 4.32
C PRO A 21 -13.67 -2.59 5.39
N TRP A 22 -13.47 -1.28 5.19
CA TRP A 22 -13.02 -0.33 6.21
C TRP A 22 -11.74 -0.70 6.95
N ARG A 23 -10.79 -1.34 6.26
CA ARG A 23 -9.45 -1.57 6.80
C ARG A 23 -8.62 -0.32 6.60
N GLN A 24 -8.03 0.19 7.68
CA GLN A 24 -7.09 1.29 7.61
C GLN A 24 -5.67 0.73 7.52
N ALA A 25 -4.97 1.05 6.43
CA ALA A 25 -3.57 0.73 6.26
C ALA A 25 -2.71 1.97 6.53
N SER A 26 -1.70 1.82 7.37
CA SER A 26 -0.66 2.84 7.59
C SER A 26 0.62 2.43 6.86
N MET A 27 1.25 3.39 6.19
CA MET A 27 2.54 3.25 5.53
C MET A 27 3.45 4.38 6.03
N GLU A 28 4.39 4.03 6.88
CA GLU A 28 5.21 4.97 7.62
C GLU A 28 6.68 4.83 7.24
N LEU A 29 7.26 5.89 6.69
CA LEU A 29 8.69 6.01 6.47
C LEU A 29 9.33 6.53 7.76
N MET A 30 10.12 5.67 8.39
CA MET A 30 10.73 5.93 9.68
C MET A 30 11.90 6.90 9.55
N ASP A 31 11.88 7.95 10.36
CA ASP A 31 13.06 8.74 10.64
C ASP A 31 13.87 8.05 11.74
N GLN A 32 15.06 7.57 11.39
CA GLN A 32 15.89 6.69 12.21
C GLN A 32 16.73 7.45 13.25
N ASN A 33 16.19 8.54 13.80
CA ASN A 33 16.79 9.26 14.93
C ASN A 33 16.86 8.31 16.16
N PRO A 34 18.01 8.20 16.84
CA PRO A 34 18.14 7.34 18.02
C PRO A 34 17.15 7.70 19.13
N ASP A 35 16.85 9.00 19.30
CA ASP A 35 15.86 9.46 20.25
C ASP A 35 14.47 9.49 19.61
N ILE A 36 13.55 8.70 20.17
CA ILE A 36 12.17 8.58 19.68
C ILE A 36 11.41 9.91 19.73
N GLN A 37 11.71 10.79 20.69
CA GLN A 37 11.05 12.08 20.82
C GLN A 37 11.39 13.04 19.67
N HIS A 38 12.51 12.78 18.98
CA HIS A 38 12.98 13.60 17.87
C HIS A 38 12.66 13.01 16.48
N ARG A 39 12.01 11.84 16.42
CA ARG A 39 11.60 11.22 15.17
C ARG A 39 10.44 11.99 14.55
N MET A 40 10.58 12.32 13.26
CA MET A 40 9.51 12.93 12.46
C MET A 40 9.22 12.03 11.27
N ASN A 41 8.63 10.88 11.56
CA ASN A 41 8.25 9.91 10.54
C ASN A 41 7.30 10.54 9.52
N ASN A 42 7.36 10.06 8.28
CA ASN A 42 6.44 10.48 7.23
C ASN A 42 5.38 9.40 7.06
N ILE A 43 4.12 9.69 7.39
CA ILE A 43 3.06 8.67 7.45
C ILE A 43 2.02 8.95 6.35
N LYS A 44 1.61 7.91 5.64
CA LYS A 44 0.42 7.92 4.78
C LYS A 44 -0.54 6.86 5.26
N MET A 45 -1.77 7.26 5.53
CA MET A 45 -2.86 6.35 5.82
C MET A 45 -3.83 6.31 4.65
N ILE A 46 -4.43 5.14 4.43
CA ILE A 46 -5.50 4.91 3.46
C ILE A 46 -6.54 3.99 4.12
N THR A 47 -7.80 4.11 3.70
CA THR A 47 -8.88 3.25 4.19
C THR A 47 -9.56 2.56 3.03
N THR A 48 -9.82 1.26 3.13
CA THR A 48 -10.48 0.48 2.09
C THR A 48 -12.00 0.73 2.12
N ASP A 49 -12.46 1.76 1.42
CA ASP A 49 -13.89 2.05 1.26
C ASP A 49 -14.53 0.99 0.34
N PRO A 50 -15.41 0.09 0.85
CA PRO A 50 -15.98 -0.99 0.04
C PRO A 50 -16.93 -0.49 -1.06
N THR A 51 -17.33 0.78 -1.02
CA THR A 51 -18.18 1.41 -2.05
C THR A 51 -17.37 2.07 -3.17
N MET A 52 -16.05 2.18 -3.01
CA MET A 52 -15.18 2.79 -3.99
C MET A 52 -15.15 1.96 -5.28
N ASN A 53 -15.40 2.63 -6.40
CA ASN A 53 -15.41 2.04 -7.73
C ASN A 53 -14.25 2.54 -8.59
N SER A 54 -13.92 1.74 -9.60
CA SER A 54 -12.97 2.08 -10.65
C SER A 54 -13.52 1.60 -12.00
N THR A 55 -13.18 2.32 -13.06
CA THR A 55 -13.56 1.95 -14.41
C THR A 55 -12.32 1.46 -15.14
N ASP A 56 -12.38 0.25 -15.69
CA ASP A 56 -11.28 -0.27 -16.51
C ASP A 56 -11.23 0.41 -17.88
N SER A 57 -10.17 0.16 -18.65
CA SER A 57 -9.98 0.74 -19.99
C SER A 57 -11.07 0.36 -21.00
N LYS A 58 -11.90 -0.65 -20.69
CA LYS A 58 -13.02 -1.11 -21.52
C LYS A 58 -14.36 -0.52 -21.05
N GLY A 59 -14.35 0.36 -20.05
CA GLY A 59 -15.55 0.99 -19.52
C GLY A 59 -16.29 0.16 -18.47
N ASN A 60 -15.75 -0.98 -18.02
CA ASN A 60 -16.42 -1.79 -17.02
C ASN A 60 -16.13 -1.24 -15.62
N VAL A 61 -17.19 -1.03 -14.84
CA VAL A 61 -17.10 -0.60 -13.44
C VAL A 61 -16.83 -1.82 -12.55
N LYS A 62 -15.82 -1.70 -11.69
CA LYS A 62 -15.43 -2.71 -10.70
C LYS A 62 -15.23 -2.05 -9.35
N TYR A 63 -15.56 -2.76 -8.27
CA TYR A 63 -15.18 -2.34 -6.93
C TYR A 63 -13.66 -2.33 -6.81
N PHE A 64 -13.11 -1.21 -6.35
CA PHE A 64 -11.66 -0.99 -6.27
C PHE A 64 -10.99 -1.98 -5.32
N TRP A 65 -11.64 -2.24 -4.18
CA TRP A 65 -11.16 -3.12 -3.10
C TRP A 65 -11.77 -4.53 -3.12
N ASP A 66 -12.27 -4.99 -4.27
CA ASP A 66 -12.75 -6.37 -4.42
C ASP A 66 -11.61 -7.40 -4.43
N ASN A 67 -11.96 -8.67 -4.43
CA ASN A 67 -11.03 -9.78 -4.47
C ASN A 67 -10.05 -9.63 -5.66
N PRO A 68 -8.71 -9.60 -5.43
CA PRO A 68 -7.73 -9.42 -6.49
C PRO A 68 -7.82 -10.44 -7.62
N ARG A 69 -8.31 -11.67 -7.37
CA ARG A 69 -8.55 -12.66 -8.43
C ARG A 69 -9.66 -12.25 -9.40
N LYS A 70 -10.60 -11.38 -8.98
CA LYS A 70 -11.72 -10.89 -9.78
C LYS A 70 -11.42 -9.56 -10.47
N VAL A 71 -10.76 -8.63 -9.76
CA VAL A 71 -10.57 -7.25 -10.24
C VAL A 71 -9.12 -6.87 -10.53
N GLY A 72 -8.17 -7.70 -10.12
CA GLY A 72 -6.73 -7.47 -10.28
C GLY A 72 -6.14 -8.07 -11.55
N SER A 73 -4.83 -7.86 -11.69
CA SER A 73 -4.00 -8.39 -12.78
C SER A 73 -3.04 -9.44 -12.26
N LEU A 74 -2.77 -10.47 -13.07
CA LEU A 74 -1.75 -11.47 -12.75
C LEU A 74 -0.37 -10.84 -12.82
N VAL A 75 0.43 -11.00 -11.77
CA VAL A 75 1.83 -10.57 -11.72
C VAL A 75 2.72 -11.75 -11.37
N THR A 76 3.84 -11.87 -12.07
CA THR A 76 4.87 -12.88 -11.80
C THR A 76 6.03 -12.22 -11.07
N ASP A 77 6.38 -12.77 -9.92
CA ASP A 77 7.51 -12.33 -9.11
C ASP A 77 8.84 -12.91 -9.66
N SER A 78 9.94 -12.32 -9.24
CA SER A 78 11.32 -12.70 -9.56
C SER A 78 11.64 -14.17 -9.25
N ASN A 79 10.98 -14.77 -8.26
CA ASN A 79 11.11 -16.18 -7.90
C ASN A 79 10.26 -17.14 -8.77
N GLY A 80 9.53 -16.61 -9.77
CA GLY A 80 8.69 -17.39 -10.67
C GLY A 80 7.28 -17.68 -10.17
N SER A 81 6.94 -17.28 -8.93
CA SER A 81 5.57 -17.39 -8.42
C SER A 81 4.67 -16.33 -9.03
N SER A 82 3.39 -16.65 -9.23
CA SER A 82 2.40 -15.71 -9.77
C SER A 82 1.26 -15.50 -8.78
N PHE A 83 0.81 -14.26 -8.67
CA PHE A 83 -0.33 -13.87 -7.83
C PHE A 83 -1.13 -12.76 -8.50
N TYR A 84 -2.39 -12.62 -8.13
CA TYR A 84 -3.21 -11.50 -8.60
C TYR A 84 -2.99 -10.29 -7.70
N ARG A 85 -2.78 -9.13 -8.31
CA ARG A 85 -2.59 -7.84 -7.63
C ARG A 85 -3.72 -6.89 -8.02
N GLY A 86 -4.45 -6.39 -7.03
CA GLY A 86 -5.46 -5.37 -7.21
C GLY A 86 -4.86 -4.01 -7.59
N GLN A 87 -5.72 -3.04 -7.87
CA GLN A 87 -5.29 -1.67 -8.16
C GLN A 87 -4.58 -1.04 -6.94
N GLY A 88 -3.62 -0.16 -7.23
CA GLY A 88 -2.85 0.52 -6.19
C GLY A 88 -3.51 1.81 -5.76
N TYR A 89 -3.74 1.99 -4.47
CA TYR A 89 -4.22 3.25 -3.90
C TYR A 89 -3.13 3.91 -3.07
N GLY A 90 -2.88 5.19 -3.29
CA GLY A 90 -1.80 5.88 -2.60
C GLY A 90 -1.53 7.26 -3.14
N THR A 91 -0.27 7.63 -3.23
CA THR A 91 0.14 8.95 -3.73
C THR A 91 1.46 8.89 -4.47
N SER A 92 1.53 9.64 -5.59
CA SER A 92 2.77 9.87 -6.33
C SER A 92 3.72 10.85 -5.63
N SER A 93 3.22 11.61 -4.66
CA SER A 93 3.95 12.68 -3.96
C SER A 93 4.08 12.39 -2.46
N TYR A 94 4.54 11.19 -2.11
CA TYR A 94 4.63 10.75 -0.71
C TYR A 94 5.67 11.54 0.09
N ILE A 95 6.85 11.74 -0.48
CA ILE A 95 7.93 12.58 0.06
C ILE A 95 8.80 13.09 -1.08
N THR A 96 9.27 14.33 -0.99
CA THR A 96 10.23 14.90 -1.95
C THR A 96 11.61 14.30 -1.73
N HIS A 97 12.45 14.32 -2.78
CA HIS A 97 13.82 13.81 -2.65
C HIS A 97 14.65 14.62 -1.65
N ASP A 98 14.47 15.94 -1.59
CA ASP A 98 15.19 16.79 -0.63
C ASP A 98 14.79 16.48 0.81
N ARG A 99 13.50 16.25 1.08
CA ARG A 99 13.03 15.89 2.42
C ARG A 99 13.44 14.46 2.81
N LEU A 100 13.49 13.54 1.85
CA LEU A 100 14.02 12.19 2.08
C LEU A 100 15.49 12.23 2.52
N LYS A 101 16.27 13.20 2.04
CA LYS A 101 17.70 13.36 2.36
C LYS A 101 17.98 14.27 3.56
N SER A 102 16.98 14.98 4.12
CA SER A 102 17.22 16.03 5.12
C SER A 102 17.29 15.55 6.57
N ARG A 103 16.71 14.38 6.89
CA ARG A 103 16.74 13.76 8.23
C ARG A 103 17.34 12.35 8.16
N SER A 104 17.19 11.56 9.23
CA SER A 104 17.69 10.18 9.30
C SER A 104 16.74 9.18 8.62
N PHE A 105 16.06 9.56 7.54
CA PHE A 105 15.23 8.61 6.79
C PHE A 105 16.07 7.53 6.09
N ILE A 106 17.23 7.93 5.57
CA ILE A 106 18.27 7.04 5.02
C ILE A 106 19.43 7.03 6.03
N LYS A 107 19.80 5.86 6.53
CA LYS A 107 20.89 5.70 7.50
C LYS A 107 21.66 4.43 7.19
N GLY A 108 22.97 4.56 6.94
CA GLY A 108 23.78 3.42 6.49
C GLY A 108 23.30 2.82 5.15
N ASP A 109 22.79 3.68 4.26
CA ASP A 109 22.11 3.31 3.01
C ASP A 109 20.81 2.49 3.16
N ASP A 110 20.32 2.32 4.39
CA ASP A 110 19.07 1.62 4.68
C ASP A 110 17.89 2.59 4.88
N VAL A 111 16.71 2.12 4.51
CA VAL A 111 15.41 2.78 4.73
C VAL A 111 14.45 1.80 5.39
N ILE A 112 13.70 2.27 6.40
CA ILE A 112 12.72 1.45 7.11
C ILE A 112 11.31 1.97 6.83
N PHE A 113 10.45 1.08 6.32
CA PHE A 113 9.01 1.29 6.28
C PHE A 113 8.33 0.43 7.35
N LEU A 114 7.45 1.07 8.11
CA LEU A 114 6.57 0.41 9.05
C LEU A 114 5.17 0.36 8.43
N PHE A 115 4.51 -0.79 8.59
CA PHE A 115 3.17 -1.02 8.06
C PHE A 115 2.27 -1.54 9.18
N SER A 116 1.07 -0.97 9.29
CA SER A 116 -0.02 -1.56 10.07
C SER A 116 -1.28 -1.65 9.23
N LEU A 117 -2.14 -2.63 9.55
CA LEU A 117 -3.45 -2.81 8.95
C LEU A 117 -4.44 -3.14 10.06
N GLU A 118 -5.41 -2.26 10.27
CA GLU A 118 -6.33 -2.31 11.41
C GLU A 118 -7.78 -2.12 10.97
N GLY A 119 -8.73 -2.60 11.78
CA GLY A 119 -10.18 -2.56 11.55
C GLY A 119 -10.87 -3.91 11.74
#